data_AF-A0A7W9XER3-F1
#
_entry.id   AF-A0A7W9XER3-F1
#
_cell.length_a   1.000
_cell.length_b   1.000
_cell.length_c   1.000
_cell.angle_alpha   90.00
_cell.angle_beta   90.00
_cell.angle_gamma   90.00
#
_symmetry.space_group_name_H-M   'P 1'
#
loop_
_entity.id
_entity.type
_entity.pdbx_description
1 polymer ?
#
loop_
_entity_poly.entity_id
_entity_poly.type
_entity_poly.pdbx_seq_one_letter_code
_entity_poly.pdbx_strand_id
1 'polypeptide(L)' 'MKTAIYFIISCLISTGSLLGGLHAKNPFPNFAVVIAVWALFAWGYNRRSKKEADKRSGERLFAEYMRSKIRNDRRQY' A
#
# COMPACT_ATOMS: atom_id res chain seq x y z
N MET A 1 11.76 2.10 -3.73
CA MET A 1 11.76 2.26 -5.21
C MET A 1 10.42 1.95 -5.86
N LYS A 2 9.78 0.80 -5.60
CA LYS A 2 8.50 0.43 -6.26
C LYS A 2 7.28 1.27 -5.86
N THR A 3 7.36 2.20 -4.92
CA THR A 3 6.30 3.17 -4.56
C THR A 3 6.34 4.42 -5.45
N ALA A 4 7.54 4.86 -5.81
CA ALA A 4 7.75 5.95 -6.77
C ALA A 4 7.18 5.60 -8.15
N ILE A 5 7.26 4.33 -8.57
CA ILE A 5 6.65 3.85 -9.82
C ILE A 5 5.13 4.02 -9.80
N TYR A 6 4.45 3.69 -8.69
CA TYR A 6 3.00 3.93 -8.58
C TYR A 6 2.66 5.41 -8.56
N PHE A 7 3.50 6.24 -7.95
CA PHE A 7 3.33 7.70 -7.95
C PHE A 7 3.48 8.29 -9.35
N ILE A 8 4.49 7.84 -10.11
CA ILE A 8 4.72 8.25 -11.50
C ILE A 8 3.55 7.80 -12.38
N ILE A 9 3.07 6.57 -12.20
CA ILE A 9 1.91 6.04 -12.91
C ILE A 9 0.65 6.86 -12.58
N SER A 10 0.41 7.19 -11.30
CA SER A 10 -0.73 8.05 -10.91
C SER A 10 -0.61 9.47 -11.48
N CYS A 11 0.61 10.03 -11.57
CA CYS A 11 0.85 11.31 -12.23
C CYS A 11 0.54 11.25 -13.72
N LEU A 12 1.05 10.22 -14.43
CA LEU A 12 0.80 10.05 -15.87
C LEU A 12 -0.70 9.86 -16.16
N ILE A 13 -1.44 9.20 -15.28
CA ILE A 13 -2.88 9.01 -15.42
C ILE A 13 -3.62 10.31 -15.12
N SER A 14 -3.24 11.05 -14.08
CA SER A 14 -3.84 12.35 -13.77
C SER A 14 -3.68 13.31 -14.94
N THR A 15 -2.48 13.36 -15.53
CA THR A 15 -2.18 14.15 -16.72
C THR A 15 -2.95 13.64 -17.95
N GLY A 16 -3.04 12.32 -18.15
CA GLY A 16 -3.82 11.72 -19.24
C GLY A 16 -5.33 11.96 -19.13
N SER A 17 -5.86 11.99 -17.90
CA SER A 17 -7.27 12.30 -17.63
C SER A 17 -7.57 13.80 -17.79
N LEU A 18 -6.64 14.69 -17.39
CA LEU A 18 -6.75 16.11 -17.66
C LEU A 18 -6.78 16.41 -19.17
N LEU A 19 -5.90 15.78 -19.95
CA LEU A 19 -5.85 15.91 -21.41
C LEU A 19 -7.09 15.29 -22.08
N GLY A 20 -7.52 14.11 -21.63
CA GLY A 20 -8.73 13.45 -22.12
C GLY A 20 -10.02 14.22 -21.80
N GLY A 21 -10.04 14.91 -20.64
CA GLY A 21 -11.16 15.75 -20.22
C GLY A 21 -11.26 17.05 -21.00
N LEU A 22 -10.13 17.61 -21.43
CA LEU A 22 -10.11 18.83 -22.24
C LEU A 22 -10.69 18.63 -23.65
N HIS A 23 -10.66 17.41 -24.18
CA HIS A 23 -11.12 17.09 -25.54
C HIS A 23 -12.44 16.31 -25.61
N ALA A 24 -13.00 15.88 -24.48
CA ALA A 24 -14.18 15.02 -24.47
C ALA A 24 -15.50 15.81 -24.33
N LYS A 25 -16.39 15.64 -25.32
CA LYS A 25 -17.78 16.16 -25.28
C LYS A 25 -18.67 15.44 -24.25
N ASN A 26 -18.25 14.26 -23.78
CA ASN A 26 -18.93 13.44 -22.76
C ASN A 26 -17.93 13.07 -21.64
N PRO A 27 -18.12 13.53 -20.39
CA PRO A 27 -17.13 13.40 -19.30
C PRO A 27 -17.13 12.04 -18.58
N PHE A 28 -18.13 11.18 -18.82
CA PHE A 28 -18.27 9.86 -18.17
C PHE A 28 -17.09 8.89 -18.32
N PRO A 29 -16.46 8.73 -19.51
CA PRO A 29 -15.34 7.80 -19.69
C PRO A 29 -14.14 8.21 -18.82
N ASN A 30 -13.98 9.51 -18.61
CA ASN A 30 -12.87 10.06 -17.86
C ASN A 30 -12.98 9.71 -16.36
N PHE A 31 -14.20 9.75 -15.81
CA PHE A 31 -14.48 9.28 -14.46
C PHE A 31 -14.14 7.79 -14.27
N ALA A 32 -14.48 6.95 -15.25
CA ALA A 32 -14.17 5.52 -15.19
C ALA A 32 -12.65 5.26 -15.14
N VAL A 33 -11.86 6.03 -15.90
CA VAL A 33 -10.39 5.93 -15.90
C VAL A 33 -9.81 6.34 -14.54
N VAL A 34 -10.32 7.43 -13.95
CA VAL A 34 -9.86 7.90 -12.63
C VAL A 34 -10.18 6.86 -11.55
N ILE A 35 -11.39 6.30 -11.54
CA ILE A 35 -11.79 5.27 -10.57
C ILE A 35 -10.97 3.99 -10.74
N ALA A 36 -10.77 3.52 -11.97
CA ALA A 36 -9.99 2.31 -12.24
C ALA A 36 -8.56 2.43 -11.69
N VAL A 37 -7.98 3.62 -11.81
CA VAL A 37 -6.60 3.88 -11.37
C VAL A 37 -6.51 4.04 -9.87
N TRP A 38 -7.46 4.73 -9.25
CA TRP A 38 -7.56 4.80 -7.79
C TRP A 38 -7.78 3.42 -7.17
N ALA A 39 -8.61 2.57 -7.78
CA ALA A 39 -8.85 1.21 -7.32
C ALA A 39 -7.57 0.35 -7.41
N LEU A 40 -6.83 0.43 -8.52
CA LEU A 40 -5.54 -0.26 -8.69
C LEU A 40 -4.49 0.24 -7.70
N PHE A 41 -4.43 1.55 -7.45
CA PHE A 41 -3.52 2.14 -6.47
C PHE A 41 -3.86 1.68 -5.05
N ALA A 42 -5.13 1.75 -4.65
CA ALA A 42 -5.61 1.32 -3.34
C ALA A 42 -5.35 -0.19 -3.12
N TRP A 43 -5.59 -1.04 -4.12
CA TRP A 43 -5.27 -2.46 -4.04
C TRP A 43 -3.77 -2.68 -3.84
N GLY A 44 -2.94 -2.06 -4.69
CA GLY A 44 -1.48 -2.18 -4.62
C GLY A 44 -0.91 -1.71 -3.28
N TYR A 45 -1.45 -0.61 -2.75
CA TYR A 45 -1.08 -0.06 -1.46
C TYR A 45 -1.50 -0.98 -0.31
N ASN A 46 -2.77 -1.42 -0.26
CA ASN A 46 -3.29 -2.26 0.81
C ASN A 46 -2.56 -3.62 0.88
N ARG A 47 -2.25 -4.23 -0.28
CA ARG A 47 -1.50 -5.50 -0.34
C ARG A 47 -0.07 -5.37 0.20
N ARG A 48 0.55 -4.19 0.07
CA ARG A 48 1.88 -3.91 0.65
C ARG A 48 1.83 -3.53 2.10
N SER A 49 0.88 -2.68 2.50
CA SER A 49 0.68 -2.30 3.89
C SER A 49 0.47 -3.54 4.75
N LYS A 50 -0.31 -4.51 4.26
CA LYS A 50 -0.45 -5.82 4.91
C LYS A 50 0.89 -6.54 5.10
N LYS A 51 1.77 -6.54 4.09
CA LYS A 51 3.06 -7.24 4.17
C LYS A 51 4.08 -6.54 5.08
N GLU A 52 4.02 -5.22 5.18
CA GLU A 52 4.84 -4.43 6.11
C GLU A 52 4.31 -4.51 7.55
N ALA A 53 2.99 -4.53 7.71
CA ALA A 53 2.34 -4.77 8.99
C ALA A 53 2.67 -6.17 9.50
N ASP A 54 2.61 -7.19 8.64
CA ASP A 54 2.87 -8.58 8.98
C ASP A 54 4.32 -8.80 9.46
N LYS A 55 5.28 -8.15 8.81
CA LYS A 55 6.68 -8.11 9.27
C LYS A 55 6.81 -7.49 10.67
N ARG A 56 6.15 -6.37 10.92
CA ARG A 56 6.20 -5.69 12.23
C ARG A 56 5.50 -6.47 13.33
N SER A 57 4.40 -7.15 13.04
CA SER A 57 3.74 -8.03 14.01
C SER A 57 4.56 -9.27 14.33
N GLY A 58 5.24 -9.86 13.33
CA GLY A 58 6.16 -10.98 13.55
C GLY A 58 7.33 -10.63 14.47
N GLU A 59 7.97 -9.48 14.25
CA GLU A 59 9.07 -9.01 15.11
C GLU A 59 8.62 -8.73 16.55
N ARG A 60 7.40 -8.21 16.75
CA ARG A 60 6.82 -7.97 18.08
C ARG A 60 6.57 -9.28 18.84
N LEU A 61 5.93 -10.25 18.18
CA LEU A 61 5.66 -11.57 18.76
C LEU A 61 6.95 -12.32 19.10
N PHE A 62 7.96 -12.24 18.24
CA PHE A 62 9.24 -12.88 18.48
C PHE A 62 10.00 -12.22 19.65
N ALA A 63 9.97 -10.89 19.75
CA ALA A 63 10.56 -10.16 20.86
C ALA A 63 9.86 -10.46 22.20
N GLU A 64 8.52 -10.58 22.20
CA GLU A 64 7.76 -11.00 23.38
C GLU A 64 8.08 -12.45 23.79
N TYR A 65 8.14 -13.37 22.83
CA TYR A 65 8.50 -14.76 23.09
C TYR A 65 9.90 -14.85 23.72
N MET A 66 10.91 -14.18 23.15
CA MET A 66 12.27 -14.16 23.71
C MET A 66 12.32 -13.56 25.12
N ARG A 67 11.56 -12.47 25.37
CA ARG A 67 11.43 -11.89 26.72
C ARG A 67 10.81 -12.87 27.71
N SER A 68 9.74 -13.57 27.32
CA SER A 68 9.08 -14.56 28.19
C SER A 68 10.01 -15.72 28.52
N LYS A 69 10.78 -16.21 27.53
CA LYS A 69 11.73 -17.31 27.70
C LYS A 69 12.85 -16.94 28.68
N ILE A 70 13.48 -15.77 28.52
CA ILE A 70 14.54 -15.28 29.42
C ILE A 70 14.02 -15.09 30.85
N ARG A 71 12.77 -14.61 31.02
CA ARG A 71 12.15 -14.44 32.34
C ARG A 71 11.89 -15.78 33.03
N ASN A 72 11.50 -16.81 32.27
CA ASN A 72 11.20 -18.12 32.80
C ASN A 72 12.49 -18.89 33.17
N ASP A 73 13.52 -18.76 32.34
CA ASP A 73 14.85 -19.32 32.59
C ASP A 73 15.48 -18.79 33.89
N ARG A 74 15.35 -17.47 34.14
CA ARG A 74 15.83 -16.82 35.37
C ARG A 74 15.04 -17.18 36.65
N ARG A 75 13.91 -17.89 36.53
CA ARG A 75 13.14 -18.40 37.69
C ARG A 75 13.48 -19.85 38.05
N GLN A 76 14.23 -20.55 37.20
CA GLN A 76 14.64 -21.94 37.43
C GLN A 76 16.04 -22.07 38.07
N TYR A 77 16.69 -20.94 38.38
CA TYR A 77 17.87 -20.83 39.23
C TYR A 77 17.51 -20.08 40.52
#